data_AF-A0A5C8FHR1-F1
#
_entry.id   AF-A0A5C8FHR1-F1
#
_cell.length_a   1.000
_cell.length_b   1.000
_cell.length_c   1.000
_cell.angle_alpha   90.00
_cell.angle_beta   90.00
_cell.angle_gamma   90.00
#
_symmetry.space_group_name_H-M   'P 1'
#
loop_
_entity.id
_entity.type
_entity.pdbx_description
1 polymer ?
#
loop_
_entity_poly.entity_id
_entity_poly.type
_entity_poly.pdbx_seq_one_letter_code
_entity_poly.pdbx_strand_id
1 'polypeptide(L)'
;MKHTKNILKSLLITVMALSLLAVSCKKDEGGSKPTDPTPITISEQDILGNLKGFQTVTVVTDATVDFSAVTIGNNGTVDLTVTKNSTALTLTTFKSDMKTKLEQGTQSIASVTVTVAEASYQSGEEPKASNSKPVVFELTIKAKTGYVLDAGIKGYQEADKTVKLTLKFTPSSGNNWA
;
A
#
# COMPACT_ATOMS: atom_id res chain seq x y z
N MET A 1 -42.15 23.88 2.37
CA MET A 1 -41.77 22.79 1.43
C MET A 1 -40.33 23.07 1.01
N LYS A 2 -39.32 22.21 1.13
CA LYS A 2 -39.21 20.76 1.30
C LYS A 2 -37.84 20.45 1.95
N HIS A 3 -37.87 19.61 2.99
CA HIS A 3 -36.88 18.62 3.46
C HIS A 3 -35.36 18.84 3.26
N THR A 4 -34.68 19.30 4.32
CA THR A 4 -33.25 18.99 4.58
C THR A 4 -32.98 18.79 6.07
N LYS A 5 -33.78 17.95 6.76
CA LYS A 5 -33.58 17.69 8.21
C LYS A 5 -33.70 16.22 8.63
N ASN A 6 -33.50 15.27 7.71
CA ASN A 6 -33.71 13.84 8.01
C ASN A 6 -32.53 12.89 7.78
N ILE A 7 -31.35 13.33 7.33
CA ILE A 7 -30.21 12.41 7.15
C ILE A 7 -29.45 12.16 8.46
N LEU A 8 -29.48 13.10 9.42
CA LEU A 8 -28.71 12.97 10.66
C LEU A 8 -29.38 12.08 11.73
N LYS A 9 -30.68 11.79 11.61
CA LYS A 9 -31.41 10.94 12.57
C LYS A 9 -31.38 9.44 12.23
N SER A 10 -31.03 9.07 10.99
CA SER A 10 -30.95 7.66 10.60
C SER A 10 -29.61 7.01 10.92
N LEU A 11 -28.55 7.79 11.20
CA LEU A 11 -27.22 7.25 11.49
C LEU A 11 -27.05 6.86 12.97
N LEU A 12 -27.89 7.37 13.87
CA LEU A 12 -27.74 7.18 15.32
C LEU A 12 -28.38 5.89 15.85
N ILE A 13 -29.28 5.25 15.10
CA ILE A 13 -30.05 4.08 15.59
C ILE A 13 -29.34 2.75 15.29
N THR A 14 -28.36 2.72 14.40
CA THR A 14 -27.65 1.47 14.05
C THR A 14 -26.47 1.14 14.98
N VAL A 15 -26.19 1.98 15.99
CA VAL A 15 -25.06 1.79 16.93
C VAL A 15 -25.48 1.07 18.22
N MET A 16 -26.78 0.87 18.45
CA MET A 16 -27.26 0.20 19.68
C MET A 16 -27.30 -1.34 19.59
N ALA A 17 -26.83 -1.94 18.49
CA ALA A 17 -26.82 -3.40 18.31
C ALA A 17 -25.44 -4.06 18.52
N LEU A 18 -24.36 -3.28 18.74
CA LEU A 18 -23.04 -3.84 19.04
C LEU A 18 -22.66 -3.79 20.54
N SER A 19 -23.54 -3.29 21.41
CA SER A 19 -23.29 -3.22 22.86
C SER A 19 -23.82 -4.40 23.67
N LEU A 20 -24.21 -5.51 23.04
CA LEU A 20 -24.45 -6.77 23.77
C LEU A 20 -23.16 -7.56 24.03
N LEU A 21 -22.06 -6.84 24.31
CA LEU A 21 -21.06 -7.37 25.21
C LEU A 21 -21.71 -7.49 26.59
N ALA A 22 -21.70 -8.72 27.12
CA ALA A 22 -22.04 -9.10 28.49
C ALA A 22 -23.51 -9.45 28.80
N VAL A 23 -24.05 -10.48 28.14
CA VAL A 23 -24.90 -11.45 28.86
C VAL A 23 -24.54 -12.86 28.43
N SER A 24 -23.59 -13.46 29.15
CA SER A 24 -23.87 -14.73 29.80
C SER A 24 -22.76 -14.98 30.81
N CYS A 25 -23.11 -14.85 32.09
CA CYS A 25 -22.36 -15.48 33.16
C CYS A 25 -22.15 -16.94 32.75
N LYS A 26 -20.88 -17.33 32.56
CA LYS A 26 -20.52 -18.74 32.54
C LYS A 26 -20.81 -19.32 33.93
N LYS A 27 -22.05 -19.70 34.15
CA LYS A 27 -22.37 -20.88 34.93
C LYS A 27 -22.41 -22.02 33.92
N ASP A 28 -21.53 -23.00 34.13
CA ASP A 28 -21.78 -24.44 33.99
C ASP A 28 -22.52 -24.88 32.71
N GLU A 29 -22.02 -25.74 31.84
CA GLU A 29 -21.34 -27.03 32.04
C GLU A 29 -20.49 -27.29 30.78
N GLY A 30 -19.58 -28.25 30.83
CA GLY A 30 -18.61 -28.59 29.77
C GLY A 30 -19.12 -28.42 28.33
N GLY A 31 -18.58 -27.43 27.62
CA GLY A 31 -18.83 -27.18 26.22
C GLY A 31 -17.69 -26.34 25.66
N SER A 32 -17.08 -26.82 24.59
CA SER A 32 -15.85 -26.31 23.99
C SER A 32 -15.72 -24.79 24.03
N LYS A 33 -14.54 -24.33 24.48
CA LYS A 33 -14.11 -22.92 24.50
C LYS A 33 -14.55 -22.22 23.20
N PRO A 34 -15.06 -20.96 23.24
CA PRO A 34 -15.26 -20.17 22.03
C PRO A 34 -13.94 -20.19 21.26
N THR A 35 -13.95 -20.73 20.03
CA THR A 35 -12.78 -20.68 19.17
C THR A 35 -12.51 -19.21 18.86
N ASP A 36 -11.34 -18.72 19.24
CA ASP A 36 -10.90 -17.38 18.87
C ASP A 36 -11.06 -17.21 17.34
N PRO A 37 -11.54 -16.04 16.87
CA PRO A 37 -11.73 -15.83 15.44
C PRO A 37 -10.42 -16.07 14.70
N THR A 38 -10.46 -16.92 13.68
CA THR A 38 -9.29 -17.21 12.85
C THR A 38 -8.88 -15.94 12.10
N PRO A 39 -7.61 -15.50 12.17
CA PRO A 39 -7.15 -14.34 11.43
C PRO A 39 -7.34 -14.51 9.91
N ILE A 40 -7.65 -13.40 9.24
CA ILE A 40 -7.77 -13.37 7.77
C ILE A 40 -6.38 -13.24 7.15
N THR A 41 -6.01 -14.17 6.29
CA THR A 41 -4.73 -14.12 5.57
C THR A 41 -4.80 -13.16 4.38
N ILE A 42 -3.83 -12.24 4.31
CA ILE A 42 -3.57 -11.35 3.17
C ILE A 42 -2.53 -12.03 2.28
N SER A 43 -2.87 -12.19 1.01
CA SER A 43 -2.05 -12.87 0.00
C SER A 43 -1.21 -11.90 -0.84
N GLU A 44 -0.30 -12.45 -1.66
CA GLU A 44 0.45 -11.67 -2.66
C GLU A 44 -0.50 -11.01 -3.68
N GLN A 45 -1.61 -11.68 -4.02
CA GLN A 45 -2.61 -11.17 -4.95
C GLN A 45 -3.36 -9.96 -4.39
N ASP A 46 -3.64 -9.94 -3.08
CA ASP A 46 -4.26 -8.78 -2.44
C ASP A 46 -3.33 -7.56 -2.50
N ILE A 47 -2.03 -7.75 -2.25
CA ILE A 47 -1.02 -6.68 -2.35
C ILE A 47 -0.90 -6.19 -3.80
N LEU A 48 -0.80 -7.11 -4.77
CA LEU A 48 -0.78 -6.77 -6.19
C LEU A 48 -2.04 -6.02 -6.63
N GLY A 49 -3.22 -6.43 -6.16
CA GLY A 49 -4.48 -5.75 -6.42
C GLY A 49 -4.47 -4.30 -5.91
N ASN A 50 -3.94 -4.07 -4.71
CA ASN A 50 -3.79 -2.71 -4.17
C ASN A 50 -2.78 -1.88 -4.98
N LEU A 51 -1.64 -2.45 -5.35
CA LEU A 51 -0.65 -1.75 -6.19
C LEU A 51 -1.22 -1.41 -7.57
N LYS A 52 -1.90 -2.37 -8.23
CA LYS A 52 -2.55 -2.15 -9.52
C LYS A 52 -3.66 -1.11 -9.42
N GLY A 53 -4.34 -1.00 -8.27
CA GLY A 53 -5.34 0.02 -8.00
C GLY A 53 -4.84 1.47 -8.12
N PHE A 54 -3.52 1.71 -8.10
CA PHE A 54 -2.95 3.02 -8.45
C PHE A 54 -3.17 3.39 -9.92
N GLN A 55 -3.37 2.39 -10.80
CA GLN A 55 -3.50 2.56 -12.23
C GLN A 55 -2.35 3.42 -12.79
N THR A 56 -2.65 4.42 -13.61
CA THR A 56 -1.65 5.39 -14.05
C THR A 56 -1.59 6.58 -13.09
N VAL A 57 -0.42 6.78 -12.48
CA VAL A 57 -0.14 7.93 -11.61
C VAL A 57 0.57 9.00 -12.41
N THR A 58 0.05 10.23 -12.37
CA THR A 58 0.74 11.41 -12.92
C THR A 58 1.56 12.09 -11.81
N VAL A 59 2.83 12.36 -12.11
CA VAL A 59 3.82 12.98 -11.22
C VAL A 59 4.15 14.37 -11.76
N VAL A 60 3.92 15.41 -10.96
CA VAL A 60 4.26 16.84 -11.24
C VAL A 60 3.81 17.27 -12.65
N THR A 61 2.61 16.82 -13.07
CA THR A 61 1.97 16.96 -14.40
C THR A 61 2.61 16.27 -15.60
N ASP A 62 3.92 16.00 -15.56
CA ASP A 62 4.70 15.75 -16.78
C ASP A 62 5.40 14.39 -16.80
N ALA A 63 5.13 13.53 -15.84
CA ALA A 63 5.55 12.14 -15.91
C ALA A 63 4.41 11.21 -15.51
N THR A 64 4.39 10.04 -16.11
CA THR A 64 3.42 9.00 -15.79
C THR A 64 4.13 7.73 -15.38
N VAL A 65 3.55 7.06 -14.39
CA VAL A 65 3.97 5.73 -13.95
C VAL A 65 2.74 4.84 -14.00
N ASP A 66 2.83 3.75 -14.75
CA ASP A 66 1.73 2.79 -14.88
C ASP A 66 1.93 1.60 -13.94
N PHE A 67 0.99 1.43 -13.01
CA PHE A 67 0.94 0.31 -12.08
C PHE A 67 0.05 -0.84 -12.57
N SER A 68 -0.68 -0.70 -13.68
CA SER A 68 -1.73 -1.64 -14.10
C SER A 68 -1.22 -3.07 -14.34
N ALA A 69 0.03 -3.21 -14.80
CA ALA A 69 0.66 -4.47 -15.16
C ALA A 69 1.77 -4.93 -14.21
N VAL A 70 1.87 -4.34 -13.00
CA VAL A 70 2.97 -4.67 -12.08
C VAL A 70 2.93 -6.12 -11.61
N THR A 71 4.11 -6.64 -11.33
CA THR A 71 4.34 -7.94 -10.70
C THR A 71 5.33 -7.77 -9.56
N ILE A 72 5.22 -8.62 -8.53
CA ILE A 72 6.24 -8.70 -7.49
C ILE A 72 7.26 -9.77 -7.93
N GLY A 73 8.46 -9.30 -8.23
CA GLY A 73 9.64 -10.10 -8.52
C GLY A 73 10.26 -10.68 -7.26
N ASN A 74 11.40 -11.34 -7.43
CA ASN A 74 12.13 -11.94 -6.31
C ASN A 74 12.50 -10.87 -5.27
N ASN A 75 12.49 -11.28 -4.00
CA ASN A 75 12.80 -10.42 -2.85
C ASN A 75 11.89 -9.19 -2.72
N GLY A 76 10.66 -9.23 -3.26
CA GLY A 76 9.71 -8.13 -3.15
C GLY A 76 9.96 -6.96 -4.10
N THR A 77 10.77 -7.15 -5.15
CA THR A 77 11.07 -6.06 -6.10
C THR A 77 9.89 -5.84 -7.05
N VAL A 78 9.56 -4.58 -7.32
CA VAL A 78 8.55 -4.18 -8.30
C VAL A 78 9.18 -3.15 -9.22
N ASP A 79 9.39 -3.53 -10.47
CA ASP A 79 9.98 -2.65 -11.48
C ASP A 79 8.89 -1.82 -12.18
N LEU A 80 9.12 -0.51 -12.24
CA LEU A 80 8.21 0.48 -12.77
C LEU A 80 8.94 1.36 -13.79
N THR A 81 8.26 1.67 -14.88
CA THR A 81 8.78 2.60 -15.88
C THR A 81 8.15 3.98 -15.69
N VAL A 82 9.00 5.00 -15.72
CA VAL A 82 8.60 6.41 -15.71
C VAL A 82 8.62 6.92 -17.13
N THR A 83 7.45 7.25 -17.66
CA THR A 83 7.30 7.89 -18.97
C THR A 83 7.31 9.40 -18.78
N LYS A 84 8.35 10.07 -19.30
CA LYS A 84 8.47 11.52 -19.24
C LYS A 84 7.72 12.15 -20.41
N ASN A 85 6.81 13.05 -20.10
CA ASN A 85 6.03 13.85 -21.05
C ASN A 85 6.58 15.28 -21.20
N SER A 86 7.46 15.73 -20.29
CA SER A 86 8.16 17.01 -20.42
C SER A 86 9.58 16.99 -19.82
N THR A 87 10.37 18.01 -20.19
CA THR A 87 11.73 18.23 -19.71
C THR A 87 11.80 18.84 -18.31
N ALA A 88 10.68 19.24 -17.71
CA ALA A 88 10.63 19.91 -16.40
C ALA A 88 10.77 18.95 -15.20
N LEU A 89 10.62 17.64 -15.41
CA LEU A 89 10.73 16.64 -14.34
C LEU A 89 12.18 16.48 -13.86
N THR A 90 12.50 17.09 -12.73
CA THR A 90 13.77 16.91 -12.03
C THR A 90 13.74 15.69 -11.10
N LEU A 91 14.91 15.15 -10.77
CA LEU A 91 15.03 14.05 -9.80
C LEU A 91 14.41 14.39 -8.43
N THR A 92 14.60 15.61 -7.95
CA THR A 92 14.07 16.06 -6.65
C THR A 92 12.55 16.12 -6.65
N THR A 93 11.96 16.68 -7.71
CA THR A 93 10.50 16.81 -7.82
C THR A 93 9.85 15.44 -7.98
N PHE A 94 10.44 14.54 -8.78
CA PHE A 94 9.98 13.15 -8.87
C PHE A 94 9.99 12.45 -7.51
N LYS A 95 11.11 12.52 -6.77
CA LYS A 95 11.23 11.88 -5.45
C LYS A 95 10.17 12.39 -4.47
N SER A 96 9.98 13.70 -4.39
CA SER A 96 9.02 14.28 -3.46
C SER A 96 7.57 13.91 -3.81
N ASP A 97 7.15 14.13 -5.05
CA ASP A 97 5.76 13.94 -5.44
C ASP A 97 5.40 12.44 -5.50
N MET A 98 6.29 11.58 -6.02
CA MET A 98 6.04 10.13 -6.03
C MET A 98 5.90 9.57 -4.61
N LYS A 99 6.70 10.04 -3.64
CA LYS A 99 6.55 9.68 -2.23
C LYS A 99 5.14 10.03 -1.73
N THR A 100 4.72 11.27 -1.96
CA THR A 100 3.38 11.74 -1.57
C THR A 100 2.27 10.90 -2.22
N LYS A 101 2.40 10.54 -3.50
CA LYS A 101 1.42 9.67 -4.19
C LYS A 101 1.36 8.28 -3.56
N LEU A 102 2.50 7.67 -3.25
CA LEU A 102 2.56 6.37 -2.58
C LEU A 102 1.88 6.44 -1.21
N GLU A 103 2.26 7.42 -0.38
CA GLU A 103 1.67 7.62 0.95
C GLU A 103 0.15 7.82 0.88
N GLN A 104 -0.34 8.63 -0.07
CA GLN A 104 -1.78 8.85 -0.27
C GLN A 104 -2.51 7.58 -0.68
N GLY A 105 -1.95 6.84 -1.64
CA GLY A 105 -2.58 5.62 -2.16
C GLY A 105 -2.61 4.46 -1.16
N THR A 106 -1.74 4.46 -0.15
CA THR A 106 -1.69 3.39 0.85
C THR A 106 -2.40 3.69 2.18
N GLN A 107 -2.87 4.92 2.41
CA GLN A 107 -3.45 5.35 3.69
C GLN A 107 -4.78 4.68 4.06
N SER A 108 -5.58 4.28 3.08
CA SER A 108 -6.96 3.78 3.28
C SER A 108 -7.07 2.26 3.29
N ILE A 109 -5.96 1.52 3.26
CA ILE A 109 -6.01 0.05 3.21
C ILE A 109 -6.42 -0.49 4.59
N ALA A 110 -7.62 -1.06 4.68
CA ALA A 110 -8.23 -1.45 5.96
C ALA A 110 -7.46 -2.56 6.70
N SER A 111 -6.82 -3.48 5.97
CA SER A 111 -6.19 -4.69 6.49
C SER A 111 -4.72 -4.52 6.90
N VAL A 112 -4.04 -3.47 6.42
CA VAL A 112 -2.60 -3.26 6.66
C VAL A 112 -2.28 -1.82 7.05
N THR A 113 -1.12 -1.63 7.67
CA THR A 113 -0.41 -0.36 7.71
C THR A 113 0.76 -0.43 6.73
N VAL A 114 0.96 0.64 5.95
CA VAL A 114 2.08 0.75 5.02
C VAL A 114 2.91 1.97 5.39
N THR A 115 4.22 1.77 5.52
CA THR A 115 5.20 2.84 5.67
C THR A 115 5.99 2.98 4.38
N VAL A 116 6.11 4.21 3.87
CA VAL A 116 6.89 4.54 2.68
C VAL A 116 8.20 5.20 3.14
N ALA A 117 9.34 4.58 2.84
CA ALA A 117 10.64 5.14 3.14
C ALA A 117 10.96 6.35 2.26
N GLU A 118 11.97 7.13 2.66
CA GLU A 118 12.54 8.16 1.79
C GLU A 118 13.16 7.54 0.53
N ALA A 119 13.15 8.31 -0.55
CA ALA A 119 13.71 7.86 -1.82
C ALA A 119 15.20 7.56 -1.68
N SER A 120 15.61 6.41 -2.20
CA SER A 120 17.00 5.92 -2.17
C SER A 120 17.42 5.41 -3.55
N TYR A 121 18.55 4.71 -3.59
CA TYR A 121 19.08 4.07 -4.79
C TYR A 121 19.84 2.80 -4.43
N GLN A 122 19.90 1.86 -5.36
CA GLN A 122 20.72 0.67 -5.20
C GLN A 122 22.21 1.04 -5.26
N SER A 123 23.05 0.38 -4.47
CA SER A 123 24.50 0.63 -4.48
C SER A 123 25.07 0.54 -5.91
N GLY A 124 25.85 1.55 -6.31
CA GLY A 124 26.39 1.68 -7.67
C GLY A 124 25.38 2.15 -8.72
N GLU A 125 24.14 2.43 -8.34
CA GLU A 125 23.05 2.85 -9.23
C GLU A 125 22.48 4.22 -8.85
N GLU A 126 23.35 5.15 -8.46
CA GLU A 126 22.89 6.50 -8.10
C GLU A 126 22.20 7.19 -9.31
N PRO A 127 20.91 7.56 -9.20
CA PRO A 127 20.18 8.27 -10.24
C PRO A 127 20.73 9.69 -10.39
N LYS A 128 21.03 10.08 -11.63
CA LYS A 128 21.56 11.40 -11.99
C LYS A 128 20.88 11.91 -13.25
N ALA A 129 20.98 13.21 -13.48
CA ALA A 129 20.45 13.82 -14.70
C ALA A 129 21.09 13.26 -15.99
N SER A 130 22.29 12.69 -15.86
CA SER A 130 23.04 12.09 -16.98
C SER A 130 22.80 10.60 -17.17
N ASN A 131 21.95 9.95 -16.36
CA ASN A 131 21.71 8.52 -16.46
C ASN A 131 20.23 8.14 -16.25
N SER A 132 19.91 6.90 -16.60
CA SER A 132 18.59 6.28 -16.39
C SER A 132 18.61 5.31 -15.20
N LYS A 133 19.45 5.52 -14.19
CA LYS A 133 19.51 4.62 -13.03
C LYS A 133 18.25 4.77 -12.16
N PRO A 134 17.77 3.72 -11.47
CA PRO A 134 16.46 3.76 -10.81
C PRO A 134 16.45 4.66 -9.57
N VAL A 135 15.30 5.30 -9.33
CA VAL A 135 14.92 5.81 -8.02
C VAL A 135 14.20 4.69 -7.27
N VAL A 136 14.53 4.48 -6.00
CA VAL A 136 14.00 3.37 -5.22
C VAL A 136 13.17 3.87 -4.04
N PHE A 137 12.00 3.25 -3.83
CA PHE A 137 11.21 3.40 -2.61
C PHE A 137 10.99 2.04 -1.95
N GLU A 138 11.25 1.96 -0.64
CA GLU A 138 10.90 0.78 0.15
C GLU A 138 9.54 0.99 0.81
N LEU A 139 8.63 0.05 0.60
CA LEU A 139 7.35 -0.03 1.29
C LEU A 139 7.42 -1.16 2.32
N THR A 140 7.16 -0.83 3.58
CA THR A 140 7.00 -1.85 4.63
C THR A 140 5.52 -2.02 4.94
N ILE A 141 5.00 -3.20 4.68
CA ILE A 141 3.59 -3.57 4.87
C ILE A 141 3.49 -4.45 6.11
N LYS A 142 2.60 -4.08 7.02
CA LYS A 142 2.33 -4.82 8.26
C LYS A 142 0.82 -5.07 8.41
N ALA A 143 0.44 -6.30 8.73
CA ALA A 143 -0.96 -6.63 9.00
C ALA A 143 -1.48 -5.91 10.25
N LYS A 144 -2.71 -5.41 10.19
CA LYS A 144 -3.46 -4.92 11.37
C LYS A 144 -4.04 -6.09 12.15
N THR A 145 -4.50 -5.83 13.37
CA THR A 145 -5.17 -6.84 14.22
C THR A 145 -6.32 -7.53 13.48
N GLY A 146 -6.39 -8.86 13.59
CA GLY A 146 -7.36 -9.69 12.89
C GLY A 146 -6.91 -10.16 11.50
N TYR A 147 -5.75 -9.70 11.03
CA TYR A 147 -5.15 -10.10 9.76
C TYR A 147 -3.74 -10.67 9.96
N VAL A 148 -3.29 -11.49 9.01
CA VAL A 148 -1.92 -11.99 8.92
C VAL A 148 -1.43 -11.89 7.47
N LEU A 149 -0.13 -11.69 7.27
CA LEU A 149 0.48 -11.75 5.94
C LEU A 149 0.87 -13.20 5.63
N ASP A 150 0.59 -13.65 4.41
CA ASP A 150 1.06 -14.95 3.93
C ASP A 150 2.60 -14.95 3.86
N ALA A 151 3.24 -15.94 4.49
CA ALA A 151 4.68 -16.09 4.53
C ALA A 151 5.29 -16.43 3.15
N GLY A 152 4.47 -16.88 2.20
CA GLY A 152 4.86 -17.14 0.82
C GLY A 152 4.99 -15.89 -0.05
N ILE A 153 4.59 -14.71 0.43
CA ILE A 153 4.70 -13.46 -0.32
C ILE A 153 6.17 -13.11 -0.55
N LYS A 154 6.54 -12.78 -1.78
CA LYS A 154 7.91 -12.32 -2.06
C LYS A 154 8.21 -11.01 -1.35
N GLY A 155 9.34 -10.98 -0.64
CA GLY A 155 9.72 -9.86 0.21
C GLY A 155 9.22 -9.97 1.66
N TYR A 156 8.51 -11.05 2.02
CA TYR A 156 8.15 -11.35 3.39
C TYR A 156 9.38 -11.50 4.29
N GLN A 157 9.33 -10.85 5.45
CA GLN A 157 10.37 -10.82 6.48
C GLN A 157 9.85 -11.53 7.72
N GLU A 158 10.36 -12.74 7.97
CA GLU A 158 9.89 -13.62 9.03
C GLU A 158 10.13 -13.04 10.44
N ALA A 159 11.25 -12.33 10.63
CA ALA A 159 11.61 -11.72 11.91
C ALA A 159 10.57 -10.70 12.37
N ASP A 160 10.07 -9.88 11.46
CA ASP A 160 9.19 -8.75 11.76
C ASP A 160 7.72 -9.02 11.40
N LYS A 161 7.44 -10.15 10.73
CA LYS A 161 6.13 -10.49 10.16
C LYS A 161 5.59 -9.38 9.25
N THR A 162 6.46 -8.84 8.41
CA THR A 162 6.16 -7.76 7.45
C THR A 162 6.45 -8.20 6.02
N VAL A 163 5.89 -7.51 5.04
CA VAL A 163 6.33 -7.62 3.64
C VAL A 163 7.05 -6.33 3.27
N LYS A 164 8.28 -6.46 2.77
CA LYS A 164 9.05 -5.35 2.22
C LYS A 164 9.01 -5.39 0.71
N LEU A 165 8.49 -4.33 0.10
CA LEU A 165 8.52 -4.16 -1.34
C LEU A 165 9.52 -3.09 -1.72
N THR A 166 10.33 -3.38 -2.74
CA THR A 166 11.28 -2.44 -3.33
C THR A 166 10.72 -1.97 -4.67
N LEU A 167 10.12 -0.78 -4.70
CA LEU A 167 9.65 -0.16 -5.94
C LEU A 167 10.82 0.53 -6.65
N LYS A 168 11.15 0.07 -7.86
CA LYS A 168 12.23 0.63 -8.69
C LYS A 168 11.64 1.40 -9.85
N PHE A 169 11.80 2.72 -9.84
CA PHE A 169 11.30 3.61 -10.87
C PHE A 169 12.44 3.94 -11.83
N THR A 170 12.34 3.51 -13.07
CA THR A 170 13.36 3.72 -14.10
C THR A 170 12.77 4.57 -15.23
N PRO A 171 13.43 5.64 -15.69
CA PRO A 171 12.97 6.37 -16.87
C PRO A 171 12.91 5.45 -18.10
N SER A 172 11.90 5.63 -18.94
CA SER A 172 11.79 4.93 -20.24
C SER A 172 13.07 5.05 -21.06
N SER A 173 13.41 4.02 -21.84
CA SER A 173 14.63 3.97 -22.65
C SER A 173 14.85 5.26 -23.47
N GLY A 174 16.06 5.80 -23.44
CA GLY A 174 16.43 7.04 -24.13
C GLY A 174 16.18 8.32 -23.34
N ASN A 175 15.56 8.24 -22.14
CA ASN A 175 15.38 9.37 -21.24
C ASN A 175 16.25 9.22 -19.98
N ASN A 176 16.90 10.30 -19.55
CA ASN A 176 17.50 10.40 -18.22
C ASN A 176 16.55 11.16 -17.27
N TRP A 177 16.83 11.13 -15.97
CA TRP A 177 16.27 12.14 -15.05
C TRP A 177 16.67 13.53 -15.59
N ALA A 178 15.78 14.54 -15.59
CA ALA A 178 16.22 15.86 -16.09
C ALA A 178 17.14 16.53 -15.06
#